data_AF-A0AAD3R168-F1
#
_entry.id   AF-A0AAD3R168-F1
#
_cell.length_a   1.000
_cell.length_b   1.000
_cell.length_c   1.000
_cell.angle_alpha   90.00
_cell.angle_beta   90.00
_cell.angle_gamma   90.00
#
_symmetry.space_group_name_H-M   'P 1'
#
loop_
_entity.id
_entity.type
_entity.pdbx_description
1 polymer ?
#
loop_
_entity_poly.entity_id
_entity_poly.type
_entity_poly.pdbx_seq_one_letter_code
_entity_poly.pdbx_strand_id
1 'polypeptide(L)'
;PQELTDILEISNMVFTSLFSLEMLLKLLALGLFGYIKNPYNGFDSVIVIISVWEIVGEAEGGLSVLRTFRLLRVLKLVRFLPALRRQLVVLMKTMDNVATFCMLLMLFIFIFSILGMHLFGCKFGLRQDSGDTLPDRKNFDSLLWATVTVFQILTQEDWNAVLYNGMASTTPLAALYFVALMTFGNYVLFNLLGDANRSETDEEGQSLSFEDEEKLRDLYAAELKIQAMMLSPTVS
;
A
#
# COMPACT_ATOMS: atom_id res chain seq x y z
N PRO A 1 8.13 18.52 31.03
CA PRO A 1 7.52 17.28 30.50
C PRO A 1 6.02 17.43 30.22
N GLN A 2 5.25 17.91 31.19
CA GLN A 2 3.79 18.16 31.06
C GLN A 2 3.47 19.40 30.21
N GLU A 3 4.17 20.51 30.42
CA GLU A 3 4.02 21.72 29.57
C GLU A 3 4.18 21.43 28.06
N LEU A 4 5.10 20.53 27.70
CA LEU A 4 5.34 20.17 26.30
C LEU A 4 4.22 19.29 25.72
N THR A 5 3.65 18.38 26.53
CA THR A 5 2.52 17.56 26.10
C THR A 5 1.27 18.41 25.91
N ASP A 6 1.05 19.38 26.80
CA ASP A 6 -0.13 20.25 26.77
C ASP A 6 -0.07 21.18 25.56
N ILE A 7 1.10 21.77 25.27
CA ILE A 7 1.34 22.56 24.05
C ILE A 7 1.08 21.71 22.79
N LEU A 8 1.55 20.47 22.77
CA LEU A 8 1.37 19.57 21.63
C LEU A 8 -0.10 19.20 21.41
N GLU A 9 -0.86 18.97 22.48
CA GLU A 9 -2.28 18.63 22.41
C GLU A 9 -3.13 19.81 21.94
N ILE A 10 -2.90 21.00 22.51
CA ILE A 10 -3.55 22.24 22.09
C ILE A 10 -3.25 22.53 20.61
N SER A 11 -1.99 22.41 20.21
CA SER A 11 -1.57 22.62 18.83
C SER A 11 -2.26 21.63 17.87
N ASN A 12 -2.33 20.35 18.23
CA ASN A 12 -3.04 19.34 17.45
C ASN A 12 -4.53 19.64 17.29
N MET A 13 -5.18 20.12 18.35
CA MET A 13 -6.61 20.46 18.31
C MET A 13 -6.87 21.68 17.41
N VAL A 14 -6.04 22.72 17.50
CA VAL A 14 -6.13 23.92 16.66
C VAL A 14 -5.88 23.59 15.19
N PHE A 15 -4.84 22.80 14.88
CA PHE A 15 -4.58 22.41 13.51
C PHE A 15 -5.69 21.54 12.93
N THR A 16 -6.18 20.55 13.70
CA THR A 16 -7.27 19.67 13.25
C THR A 16 -8.54 20.46 12.95
N SER A 17 -8.90 21.45 13.77
CA SER A 17 -10.09 22.28 13.54
C SER A 17 -9.95 23.18 12.30
N LEU A 18 -8.81 23.85 12.13
CA LEU A 18 -8.54 24.67 10.95
C LEU A 18 -8.60 23.86 9.66
N PHE A 19 -8.00 22.67 9.66
CA PHE A 19 -8.02 21.80 8.49
C PHE A 19 -9.38 21.18 8.21
N SER A 20 -10.15 20.87 9.25
CA SER A 20 -11.53 20.41 9.10
C SER A 20 -12.39 21.50 8.46
N LEU A 21 -12.18 22.76 8.84
CA LEU A 21 -12.84 23.91 8.26
C LEU A 21 -12.40 24.12 6.80
N GLU A 22 -11.11 24.03 6.49
CA GLU A 22 -10.59 24.09 5.11
C GLU A 22 -11.23 23.01 4.23
N MET A 23 -11.32 21.76 4.72
CA MET A 23 -11.98 20.65 4.03
C MET A 23 -13.46 20.97 3.77
N LEU A 24 -14.19 21.46 4.78
CA LEU A 24 -15.60 21.80 4.67
C LEU A 24 -15.83 22.91 3.63
N LEU A 25 -15.00 23.96 3.66
CA LEU A 25 -15.07 25.06 2.69
C LEU A 25 -14.81 24.58 1.26
N LYS A 26 -13.80 23.74 1.04
CA LYS A 26 -13.50 23.17 -0.28
C LYS A 26 -14.61 22.25 -0.77
N LEU A 27 -15.21 21.45 0.12
CA LEU A 27 -16.36 20.61 -0.19
C LEU A 27 -17.59 21.43 -0.62
N LEU A 28 -17.85 22.55 0.07
CA LEU A 28 -18.95 23.46 -0.29
C LEU A 28 -18.69 24.19 -1.61
N ALA A 29 -17.46 24.61 -1.88
CA ALA A 29 -17.11 25.37 -3.08
C ALA A 29 -17.02 24.49 -4.36
N LEU A 30 -16.46 23.29 -4.26
CA LEU A 30 -16.18 22.40 -5.41
C LEU A 30 -17.23 21.29 -5.57
N GLY A 31 -18.08 21.07 -4.56
CA GLY A 31 -18.96 19.91 -4.48
C GLY A 31 -18.21 18.61 -4.16
N LEU A 32 -18.95 17.58 -3.72
CA LEU A 32 -18.38 16.30 -3.26
C LEU A 32 -17.52 15.62 -4.35
N PHE A 33 -18.05 15.52 -5.57
CA PHE A 33 -17.37 14.86 -6.69
C PHE A 33 -16.20 15.67 -7.25
N GLY A 34 -16.31 17.00 -7.27
CA GLY A 34 -15.22 17.89 -7.72
C GLY A 34 -14.04 17.89 -6.75
N TYR A 35 -14.32 17.80 -5.45
CA TYR A 35 -13.31 17.76 -4.41
C TYR A 35 -12.51 16.45 -4.40
N ILE A 36 -13.19 15.30 -4.50
CA ILE A 36 -12.55 13.97 -4.47
C ILE A 36 -11.77 13.67 -5.76
N LYS A 37 -12.11 14.31 -6.89
CA LYS A 37 -11.39 14.14 -8.16
C LYS A 37 -9.92 14.55 -8.08
N ASN A 38 -9.56 15.48 -7.20
CA ASN A 38 -8.16 15.86 -7.00
C ASN A 38 -7.50 14.92 -5.95
N PRO A 39 -6.49 14.11 -6.34
CA PRO A 39 -5.88 13.12 -5.44
C PRO A 39 -5.22 13.76 -4.21
N TYR A 40 -4.72 14.99 -4.33
CA TYR A 40 -4.16 15.73 -3.21
C TYR A 40 -5.24 16.11 -2.19
N ASN A 41 -6.42 16.52 -2.66
CA ASN A 41 -7.55 16.86 -1.78
C ASN A 41 -8.13 15.61 -1.12
N GLY A 42 -8.27 14.51 -1.87
CA GLY A 42 -8.75 13.23 -1.33
C GLY A 42 -7.84 12.69 -0.22
N PHE A 43 -6.52 12.67 -0.43
CA PHE A 43 -5.56 12.27 0.60
C PHE A 43 -5.65 13.17 1.85
N ASP A 44 -5.73 14.48 1.65
CA ASP A 44 -5.86 15.46 2.73
C ASP A 44 -7.14 15.24 3.56
N SER A 45 -8.22 14.84 2.90
CA SER A 45 -9.51 14.52 3.54
C SER A 45 -9.41 13.31 4.45
N VAL A 46 -8.72 12.26 4.00
CA VAL A 46 -8.51 11.04 4.79
C VAL A 46 -7.77 11.38 6.09
N ILE A 47 -6.73 12.20 6.01
CA ILE A 47 -5.99 12.64 7.21
C ILE A 47 -6.89 13.45 8.15
N VAL A 48 -7.72 14.36 7.63
CA VAL A 48 -8.68 15.13 8.44
C VAL A 48 -9.69 14.22 9.14
N ILE A 49 -10.27 13.25 8.41
CA ILE A 49 -11.25 12.30 8.96
C ILE A 49 -10.63 11.46 10.09
N ILE A 50 -9.43 10.90 9.88
CA ILE A 50 -8.70 10.15 10.92
C ILE A 50 -8.42 11.04 12.13
N SER A 51 -8.07 12.31 11.91
CA SER A 51 -7.77 13.26 12.98
C SER A 51 -9.00 13.60 13.82
N VAL A 52 -10.17 13.76 13.20
CA VAL A 52 -11.43 13.99 13.91
C VAL A 52 -11.87 12.72 14.65
N TRP A 53 -11.72 11.55 14.02
CA TRP A 53 -12.04 10.26 14.64
C TRP A 53 -11.20 10.00 15.90
N GLU A 54 -9.91 10.34 15.88
CA GLU A 54 -9.03 10.24 17.05
C GLU A 54 -9.58 11.06 18.24
N ILE A 55 -9.95 12.32 18.01
CA ILE A 55 -10.45 13.23 19.06
C ILE A 55 -11.78 12.75 19.63
N VAL A 56 -12.72 12.31 18.77
CA VAL A 56 -14.03 11.80 19.19
C VAL A 56 -13.89 10.48 19.94
N GLY A 57 -13.02 9.58 19.46
CA GLY A 57 -12.79 8.27 20.06
C GLY A 57 -12.11 8.33 21.44
N GLU A 58 -11.30 9.35 21.72
CA GLU A 58 -10.72 9.57 23.05
C GLU A 58 -11.76 10.09 24.06
N ALA A 59 -12.78 10.83 23.60
CA ALA A 59 -13.83 11.40 24.47
C ALA A 59 -14.84 10.36 25.00
N GLU A 60 -15.12 9.29 24.25
CA GLU A 60 -16.08 8.25 24.65
C GLU A 60 -15.48 7.13 25.52
N GLY A 61 -14.20 7.21 25.90
CA GLY A 61 -13.56 6.20 26.76
C GLY A 61 -13.47 4.79 26.14
N GLY A 62 -13.68 4.67 24.83
CA GLY A 62 -13.79 3.40 24.11
C GLY A 62 -12.46 2.69 23.86
N LEU A 63 -12.46 1.37 24.03
CA LEU A 63 -11.51 0.34 23.57
C LEU A 63 -10.00 0.68 23.58
N SER A 64 -9.19 -0.15 24.25
CA SER A 64 -7.72 -0.03 24.29
C SER A 64 -7.04 0.06 22.91
N VAL A 65 -7.71 -0.41 21.84
CA VAL A 65 -7.26 -0.28 20.44
C VAL A 65 -7.33 1.17 19.94
N LEU A 66 -8.29 1.97 20.39
CA LEU A 66 -8.38 3.40 20.01
C LEU A 66 -7.18 4.19 20.53
N ARG A 67 -6.57 3.74 21.63
CA ARG A 67 -5.31 4.33 22.11
C ARG A 67 -4.18 4.11 21.12
N THR A 68 -4.14 3.00 20.39
CA THR A 68 -3.12 2.76 19.36
C THR A 68 -3.25 3.73 18.18
N PHE A 69 -4.47 4.22 17.88
CA PHE A 69 -4.67 5.23 16.84
C PHE A 69 -4.02 6.58 17.14
N ARG A 70 -3.62 6.84 18.39
CA ARG A 70 -2.77 7.99 18.69
C ARG A 70 -1.48 7.99 17.90
N LEU A 71 -0.96 6.82 17.49
CA LEU A 71 0.21 6.74 16.61
C LEU A 71 -0.06 7.33 15.22
N LEU A 72 -1.31 7.29 14.75
CA LEU A 72 -1.72 7.88 13.46
C LEU A 72 -1.58 9.40 13.45
N ARG A 73 -1.45 10.07 14.61
CA ARG A 73 -1.12 11.51 14.65
C ARG A 73 0.21 11.82 13.93
N VAL A 74 1.12 10.86 13.82
CA VAL A 74 2.35 11.01 13.02
C VAL A 74 2.03 11.25 11.54
N LEU A 75 0.90 10.74 11.04
CA LEU A 75 0.44 10.98 9.66
C LEU A 75 0.04 12.45 9.45
N LYS A 76 -0.29 13.20 10.50
CA LYS A 76 -0.51 14.66 10.41
C LYS A 76 0.77 15.38 9.97
N LEU A 77 1.96 14.83 10.27
CA LEU A 77 3.25 15.38 9.83
C LEU A 77 3.42 15.36 8.31
N VAL A 78 2.79 14.41 7.62
CA VAL A 78 2.80 14.31 6.15
C VAL A 78 2.30 15.60 5.50
N ARG A 79 1.38 16.32 6.14
CA ARG A 79 0.82 17.57 5.61
C ARG A 79 1.82 18.73 5.65
N PHE A 80 2.75 18.70 6.61
CA PHE A 80 3.84 19.67 6.74
C PHE A 80 5.05 19.31 5.89
N LEU A 81 5.16 18.05 5.42
CA LEU A 81 6.23 17.55 4.57
C LEU A 81 5.72 17.34 3.14
N PRO A 82 5.73 18.36 2.27
CA PRO A 82 5.18 18.27 0.91
C PRO A 82 5.87 17.18 0.06
N ALA A 83 7.14 16.88 0.35
CA ALA A 83 7.87 15.77 -0.26
C ALA A 83 7.22 14.41 0.06
N LEU A 84 6.90 14.15 1.33
CA LEU A 84 6.26 12.91 1.78
C LEU A 84 4.83 12.78 1.23
N ARG A 85 4.07 13.88 1.21
CA ARG A 85 2.74 13.92 0.59
C ARG A 85 2.79 13.54 -0.89
N ARG A 86 3.74 14.09 -1.64
CA ARG A 86 3.91 13.78 -3.07
C ARG A 86 4.22 12.28 -3.25
N GLN A 87 5.15 11.74 -2.46
CA GLN A 87 5.51 10.32 -2.52
C GLN A 87 4.31 9.41 -2.25
N LEU A 88 3.48 9.70 -1.23
CA LEU A 88 2.30 8.89 -0.91
C LEU A 88 1.23 8.95 -2.01
N VAL A 89 1.01 10.11 -2.62
CA VAL A 89 0.08 10.24 -3.76
C VAL A 89 0.57 9.46 -4.98
N VAL A 90 1.88 9.47 -5.25
CA VAL A 90 2.48 8.67 -6.33
C VAL A 90 2.35 7.18 -6.03
N LEU A 91 2.63 6.75 -4.79
CA LEU A 91 2.46 5.37 -4.35
C LEU A 91 1.02 4.87 -4.54
N MET A 92 0.02 5.73 -4.26
CA MET A 92 -1.38 5.36 -4.49
C MET A 92 -1.74 5.24 -5.97
N LYS A 93 -1.06 5.98 -6.87
CA LYS A 93 -1.25 5.80 -8.31
C LYS A 93 -0.65 4.49 -8.81
N THR A 94 0.51 4.09 -8.29
CA THR A 94 1.15 2.82 -8.69
C THR A 94 0.44 1.59 -8.12
N MET A 95 -0.38 1.74 -7.06
CA MET A 95 -1.16 0.63 -6.49
C MET A 95 -2.17 0.01 -7.46
N ASP A 96 -2.74 0.77 -8.40
CA ASP A 96 -3.73 0.25 -9.35
C ASP A 96 -3.12 -0.85 -10.24
N ASN A 97 -1.88 -0.65 -10.71
CA ASN A 97 -1.15 -1.65 -11.49
C ASN A 97 -0.82 -2.87 -10.60
N VAL A 98 -0.39 -2.64 -9.35
CA VAL A 98 -0.01 -3.70 -8.40
C VAL A 98 -1.22 -4.56 -7.96
N ALA A 99 -2.43 -3.99 -7.90
CA ALA A 99 -3.62 -4.67 -7.36
C ALA A 99 -3.99 -5.95 -8.12
N THR A 100 -3.97 -5.92 -9.45
CA THR A 100 -4.30 -7.08 -10.30
C THR A 100 -3.37 -8.27 -10.04
N PHE A 101 -2.08 -7.99 -9.89
CA PHE A 101 -1.08 -9.02 -9.59
C PHE A 101 -1.12 -9.47 -8.14
N CYS A 102 -1.42 -8.57 -7.21
CA CYS A 102 -1.65 -8.92 -5.82
C CYS A 102 -2.82 -9.90 -5.69
N MET A 103 -3.89 -9.74 -6.48
CA MET A 103 -4.97 -10.73 -6.53
C MET A 103 -4.49 -12.09 -7.04
N LEU A 104 -3.64 -12.13 -8.08
CA LEU A 104 -3.05 -13.38 -8.56
C LEU A 104 -2.18 -14.06 -7.50
N LEU A 105 -1.36 -13.27 -6.78
CA LEU A 105 -0.54 -13.76 -5.67
C LEU A 105 -1.40 -14.30 -4.53
N MET A 106 -2.47 -13.60 -4.16
CA MET A 106 -3.43 -14.06 -3.15
C MET A 106 -4.14 -15.35 -3.56
N LEU A 107 -4.51 -15.49 -4.84
CA LEU A 107 -5.07 -16.73 -5.37
C LEU A 107 -4.06 -17.89 -5.29
N PHE A 108 -2.80 -17.64 -5.64
CA PHE A 108 -1.73 -18.62 -5.52
C PHE A 108 -1.53 -19.06 -4.05
N ILE A 109 -1.44 -18.10 -3.12
CA ILE A 109 -1.35 -18.37 -1.68
C ILE A 109 -2.56 -19.18 -1.22
N PHE A 110 -3.77 -18.84 -1.67
CA PHE A 110 -5.00 -19.54 -1.31
C PHE A 110 -5.00 -21.01 -1.78
N ILE A 111 -4.61 -21.28 -3.02
CA ILE A 111 -4.51 -22.64 -3.56
C ILE A 111 -3.51 -23.48 -2.75
N PHE A 112 -2.31 -22.95 -2.50
CA PHE A 112 -1.31 -23.65 -1.71
C PHE A 112 -1.71 -23.79 -0.23
N SER A 113 -2.45 -22.84 0.33
CA SER A 113 -2.99 -22.94 1.69
C SER A 113 -3.94 -24.13 1.82
N ILE A 114 -4.90 -24.27 0.91
CA ILE A 114 -5.85 -25.40 0.91
C ILE A 114 -5.11 -26.73 0.68
N LEU A 115 -4.19 -26.77 -0.28
CA LEU A 115 -3.39 -27.98 -0.53
C LEU A 115 -2.57 -28.36 0.72
N GLY A 116 -1.95 -27.38 1.37
CA GLY A 116 -1.20 -27.56 2.60
C GLY A 116 -2.08 -28.07 3.74
N MET A 117 -3.30 -27.54 3.90
CA MET A 117 -4.27 -28.07 4.88
C MET A 117 -4.63 -29.53 4.61
N HIS A 118 -4.84 -29.92 3.34
CA HIS A 118 -5.13 -31.31 3.00
C HIS A 118 -3.94 -32.26 3.26
N LEU A 119 -2.71 -31.81 3.01
CA LEU A 119 -1.51 -32.63 3.18
C LEU A 119 -1.05 -32.68 4.65
N PHE A 120 -1.15 -31.57 5.37
CA PHE A 120 -0.47 -31.32 6.64
C PHE A 120 -1.38 -30.93 7.80
N GLY A 121 -2.70 -30.81 7.59
CA GLY A 121 -3.64 -30.39 8.62
C GLY A 121 -3.60 -31.27 9.87
N CYS A 122 -3.55 -30.63 11.04
CA CYS A 122 -3.44 -31.23 12.37
C CYS A 122 -2.17 -32.09 12.60
N LYS A 123 -1.15 -31.97 11.74
CA LYS A 123 0.11 -32.72 11.87
C LYS A 123 1.25 -31.86 12.41
N PHE A 124 1.14 -30.54 12.32
CA PHE A 124 2.13 -29.57 12.81
C PHE A 124 1.93 -29.32 14.31
N GLY A 125 2.37 -30.28 15.14
CA GLY A 125 2.38 -30.16 16.59
C GLY A 125 3.78 -30.30 17.16
N LEU A 126 4.17 -29.40 18.07
CA LEU A 126 5.36 -29.59 18.88
C LEU A 126 5.01 -30.57 20.00
N ARG A 127 5.67 -31.74 20.04
CA ARG A 127 5.63 -32.59 21.24
C ARG A 127 6.47 -31.91 22.31
N GLN A 128 5.81 -31.40 23.34
CA GLN A 128 6.50 -30.94 24.55
C GLN A 128 6.82 -32.15 25.44
N ASP A 129 7.99 -32.16 26.09
CA ASP A 129 8.40 -33.21 27.05
C ASP A 129 7.41 -33.42 28.22
N SER A 130 6.46 -32.49 28.40
CA SER A 130 5.40 -32.52 29.41
C SER A 130 4.15 -33.32 28.99
N GLY A 131 4.09 -33.84 27.76
CA GLY A 131 2.95 -34.63 27.25
C GLY A 131 1.84 -33.81 26.58
N ASP A 132 1.86 -32.48 26.70
CA ASP A 132 0.96 -31.58 25.98
C ASP A 132 1.47 -31.27 24.57
N THR A 133 0.59 -31.32 23.58
CA THR A 133 0.91 -30.95 22.19
C THR A 133 0.42 -29.51 21.97
N LEU A 134 1.34 -28.53 21.97
CA LEU A 134 0.97 -27.18 21.54
C LEU A 134 1.03 -27.12 20.01
N PRO A 135 -0.02 -26.59 19.35
CA PRO A 135 0.04 -26.32 17.92
C PRO A 135 1.16 -25.31 17.66
N ASP A 136 2.04 -25.63 16.71
CA ASP A 136 3.10 -24.70 16.29
C ASP A 136 2.43 -23.42 15.73
N ARG A 137 3.05 -22.25 15.91
CA ARG A 137 2.52 -21.00 15.33
C ARG A 137 2.46 -21.07 13.79
N LYS A 138 3.28 -21.94 13.20
CA LYS A 138 3.41 -22.18 11.75
C LYS A 138 2.73 -23.50 11.36
N ASN A 139 1.41 -23.55 11.46
CA ASN A 139 0.61 -24.75 11.21
C ASN A 139 -0.32 -24.62 9.99
N PHE A 140 -0.87 -25.76 9.57
CA PHE A 140 -1.83 -25.88 8.47
C PHE A 140 -3.21 -26.34 8.97
N ASP A 141 -3.58 -26.02 10.21
CA ASP A 141 -4.78 -26.55 10.85
C ASP A 141 -6.04 -25.75 10.47
N SER A 142 -5.87 -24.46 10.17
CA SER A 142 -6.94 -23.58 9.70
C SER A 142 -6.49 -22.80 8.48
N LEU A 143 -7.46 -22.33 7.68
CA LEU A 143 -7.17 -21.57 6.47
C LEU A 143 -6.32 -20.33 6.74
N LEU A 144 -6.64 -19.57 7.79
CA LEU A 144 -5.90 -18.34 8.11
C LEU A 144 -4.46 -18.65 8.52
N TRP A 145 -4.24 -19.66 9.35
CA TRP A 145 -2.89 -20.09 9.74
C TRP A 145 -2.10 -20.69 8.57
N ALA A 146 -2.75 -21.47 7.70
CA ALA A 146 -2.15 -21.99 6.48
C ALA A 146 -1.75 -20.85 5.52
N THR A 147 -2.60 -19.85 5.35
CA THR A 147 -2.31 -18.64 4.54
C THR A 147 -1.13 -17.86 5.10
N VAL A 148 -1.07 -17.63 6.41
CA VAL A 148 0.07 -16.96 7.04
C VAL A 148 1.35 -17.80 6.88
N THR A 149 1.27 -19.12 7.04
CA THR A 149 2.43 -20.02 6.90
C THR A 149 2.93 -20.06 5.45
N VAL A 150 2.04 -20.14 4.46
CA VAL A 150 2.40 -20.08 3.03
C VAL A 150 3.00 -18.72 2.68
N PHE A 151 2.43 -17.63 3.19
CA PHE A 151 2.98 -16.29 3.03
C PHE A 151 4.41 -16.19 3.61
N GLN A 152 4.63 -16.71 4.81
CA GLN A 152 5.95 -16.73 5.46
C GLN A 152 6.99 -17.55 4.66
N ILE A 153 6.57 -18.67 4.05
CA ILE A 153 7.45 -19.45 3.16
C ILE A 153 7.78 -18.63 1.89
N LEU A 154 6.81 -17.92 1.32
CA LEU A 154 7.03 -17.06 0.15
C LEU A 154 7.96 -15.88 0.42
N THR A 155 7.89 -15.28 1.61
CA THR A 155 8.85 -14.25 2.04
C THR A 155 10.24 -14.82 2.38
N GLN A 156 10.41 -16.14 2.26
CA GLN A 156 11.63 -16.87 2.60
C GLN A 156 12.04 -16.74 4.06
N GLU A 157 11.08 -16.50 4.95
CA GLU A 157 11.32 -16.40 6.38
C GLU A 157 11.09 -17.77 7.03
N ASP A 158 12.13 -18.30 7.68
CA ASP A 158 12.08 -19.57 8.43
C ASP A 158 11.43 -20.76 7.67
N TRP A 159 11.51 -20.76 6.34
CA TRP A 159 10.88 -21.78 5.49
C TRP A 159 11.50 -23.17 5.71
N ASN A 160 12.78 -23.22 6.07
CA ASN A 160 13.51 -24.46 6.35
C ASN A 160 12.93 -25.19 7.55
N ALA A 161 12.57 -24.48 8.63
CA ALA A 161 11.95 -25.06 9.81
C ALA A 161 10.58 -25.67 9.47
N VAL A 162 9.77 -24.96 8.68
CA VAL A 162 8.46 -25.46 8.25
C VAL A 162 8.60 -26.68 7.33
N LEU A 163 9.59 -26.67 6.42
CA LEU A 163 9.93 -27.82 5.58
C LEU A 163 10.31 -29.04 6.41
N TYR A 164 11.25 -28.89 7.35
CA TYR A 164 11.71 -30.00 8.18
C TYR A 164 10.58 -30.55 9.05
N ASN A 165 9.76 -29.68 9.64
CA ASN A 165 8.58 -30.08 10.40
C ASN A 165 7.57 -30.82 9.53
N GLY A 166 7.33 -30.36 8.29
CA GLY A 166 6.46 -31.02 7.33
C GLY A 166 6.95 -32.41 6.94
N MET A 167 8.26 -32.56 6.68
CA MET A 167 8.88 -33.85 6.37
C MET A 167 8.82 -34.82 7.56
N ALA A 168 9.10 -34.34 8.77
CA ALA A 168 9.08 -35.14 9.99
C ALA A 168 7.66 -35.61 10.35
N SER A 169 6.64 -34.81 10.05
CA SER A 169 5.24 -35.08 10.43
C SER A 169 4.48 -35.90 9.39
N THR A 170 5.03 -36.08 8.19
CA THR A 170 4.38 -36.85 7.11
C THR A 170 5.35 -37.84 6.47
N THR A 171 6.05 -37.43 5.43
CA THR A 171 7.04 -38.21 4.70
C THR A 171 8.07 -37.26 4.09
N PRO A 172 9.29 -37.74 3.75
CA PRO A 172 10.27 -36.92 3.03
C PRO A 172 9.76 -36.36 1.69
N LEU A 173 8.77 -36.99 1.06
CA LEU A 173 8.15 -36.51 -0.19
C LEU A 173 7.39 -35.19 -0.01
N ALA A 174 7.03 -34.83 1.22
CA ALA A 174 6.48 -33.51 1.54
C ALA A 174 7.40 -32.36 1.11
N ALA A 175 8.72 -32.60 1.01
CA ALA A 175 9.65 -31.61 0.50
C ALA A 175 9.27 -31.09 -0.89
N LEU A 176 8.64 -31.90 -1.74
CA LEU A 176 8.20 -31.49 -3.07
C LEU A 176 7.16 -30.37 -3.03
N TYR A 177 6.27 -30.37 -2.04
CA TYR A 177 5.30 -29.29 -1.84
C TYR A 177 6.02 -27.96 -1.58
N PHE A 178 6.96 -27.95 -0.64
CA PHE A 178 7.70 -26.74 -0.27
C PHE A 178 8.63 -26.27 -1.38
N VAL A 179 9.30 -27.19 -2.08
CA VAL A 179 10.14 -26.86 -3.24
C VAL A 179 9.27 -26.24 -4.34
N ALA A 180 8.14 -26.85 -4.68
CA ALA A 180 7.22 -26.28 -5.68
C ALA A 180 6.70 -24.91 -5.25
N LEU A 181 6.26 -24.76 -3.99
CA LEU A 181 5.81 -23.49 -3.43
C LEU A 181 6.89 -22.41 -3.55
N MET A 182 8.15 -22.74 -3.22
CA MET A 182 9.28 -21.83 -3.28
C MET A 182 9.63 -21.46 -4.74
N THR A 183 9.69 -22.43 -5.65
CA THR A 183 10.07 -22.17 -7.05
C THR A 183 9.00 -21.39 -7.78
N PHE A 184 7.74 -21.84 -7.74
CA PHE A 184 6.64 -21.15 -8.42
C PHE A 184 6.30 -19.83 -7.74
N GLY A 185 6.32 -19.80 -6.40
CA GLY A 185 6.04 -18.59 -5.64
C GLY A 185 7.03 -17.47 -5.90
N ASN A 186 8.34 -17.77 -5.87
CA ASN A 186 9.36 -16.78 -6.20
C ASN A 186 9.29 -16.35 -7.68
N TYR A 187 8.91 -17.26 -8.59
CA TYR A 187 8.70 -16.89 -10.00
C TYR A 187 7.53 -15.89 -10.15
N VAL A 188 6.41 -16.12 -9.46
CA VAL A 188 5.28 -15.18 -9.43
C VAL A 188 5.70 -13.84 -8.84
N LEU A 189 6.46 -13.83 -7.73
CA LEU A 189 6.97 -12.60 -7.12
C LEU A 189 7.96 -11.84 -8.01
N PHE A 190 8.83 -12.56 -8.72
CA PHE A 190 9.78 -11.93 -9.64
C PHE A 190 9.06 -11.31 -10.85
N ASN A 191 8.05 -12.00 -11.40
CA ASN A 191 7.21 -11.44 -12.45
C ASN A 191 6.44 -10.20 -11.97
N LEU A 192 5.98 -10.18 -10.72
CA LEU A 192 5.35 -9.00 -10.11
C LEU A 192 6.31 -7.80 -10.08
N LEU A 193 7.52 -7.98 -9.58
CA LEU A 193 8.51 -6.90 -9.49
C LEU A 193 8.96 -6.43 -10.88
N GLY A 194 9.13 -7.37 -11.81
CA GLY A 194 9.48 -7.08 -13.19
C GLY A 194 8.41 -6.25 -13.89
N ASP A 195 7.14 -6.62 -13.73
CA ASP A 195 6.04 -5.90 -14.36
C ASP A 195 5.78 -4.54 -13.72
N ALA A 196 5.86 -4.43 -12.39
CA ALA A 196 5.77 -3.15 -11.69
C ALA A 196 6.82 -2.15 -12.23
N ASN A 197 8.08 -2.57 -12.34
CA ASN A 197 9.13 -1.72 -12.90
C ASN A 197 8.90 -1.37 -14.38
N ARG A 198 8.38 -2.31 -15.18
CA ARG A 198 8.05 -2.04 -16.60
C ARG A 198 6.92 -1.03 -16.72
N SER A 199 5.87 -1.17 -15.92
CA SER A 199 4.74 -0.24 -15.93
C SER A 199 5.15 1.19 -15.58
N GLU A 200 6.05 1.36 -14.60
CA GLU A 200 6.64 2.67 -14.29
C GLU A 200 7.49 3.21 -15.44
N THR A 201 8.30 2.36 -16.08
CA THR A 201 9.15 2.76 -17.22
C THR A 201 8.31 3.18 -18.44
N ASP A 202 7.22 2.46 -18.71
CA ASP A 202 6.32 2.74 -19.83
C ASP A 202 5.52 4.04 -19.60
N GLU A 203 5.10 4.32 -18.36
CA GLU A 203 4.45 5.58 -17.97
C GLU A 203 5.41 6.78 -18.08
N GLU A 204 6.66 6.65 -17.62
CA GLU A 204 7.67 7.70 -17.77
C GLU A 204 7.97 7.97 -19.26
N GLY A 205 8.14 6.93 -20.08
CA GLY A 205 8.39 7.05 -21.51
C GLY A 205 7.26 7.75 -22.28
N GLN A 206 6.00 7.44 -21.96
CA GLN A 206 4.85 8.14 -22.55
C GLN A 206 4.79 9.61 -22.13
N SER A 207 5.06 9.93 -20.86
CA SER A 207 5.03 11.31 -20.38
C SER A 207 6.08 12.19 -21.08
N LEU A 208 7.29 11.65 -21.28
CA LEU A 208 8.39 12.35 -21.95
C LEU A 208 8.07 12.58 -23.44
N SER A 209 7.54 11.56 -24.12
CA SER A 209 7.13 11.66 -25.53
C SER A 209 6.04 12.71 -25.73
N PHE A 210 5.08 12.82 -24.80
CA PHE A 210 4.00 13.79 -24.88
C PHE A 210 4.52 15.22 -24.68
N GLU A 211 5.40 15.44 -23.70
CA GLU A 211 6.05 16.74 -23.50
C GLU A 211 6.90 17.18 -24.70
N ASP A 212 7.60 16.25 -25.36
CA ASP A 212 8.40 16.54 -26.54
C ASP A 212 7.54 16.87 -27.77
N GLU A 213 6.41 16.16 -27.98
CA GLU A 213 5.45 16.50 -29.02
C GLU A 213 4.80 17.88 -28.80
N GLU A 214 4.48 18.21 -27.55
CA GLU A 214 3.90 19.52 -27.20
C GLU A 214 4.89 20.66 -27.46
N LYS A 215 6.15 20.51 -27.04
CA LYS A 215 7.23 21.48 -27.34
C LYS A 215 7.47 21.65 -28.84
N LEU A 216 7.43 20.55 -29.61
CA LEU A 216 7.55 20.62 -31.07
C LEU A 216 6.39 21.39 -31.70
N ARG A 217 5.14 21.14 -31.27
CA ARG A 217 3.97 21.92 -31.74
C ARG A 217 4.11 23.41 -31.42
N ASP A 218 4.55 23.76 -30.22
CA ASP A 218 4.75 25.15 -29.81
C ASP A 218 5.85 25.84 -30.63
N LEU A 219 6.95 25.14 -30.91
CA LEU A 219 8.01 25.63 -31.80
C LEU A 219 7.48 25.87 -33.22
N TYR A 220 6.76 24.90 -33.79
CA TYR A 220 6.14 25.05 -35.12
C TYR A 220 5.13 26.20 -35.17
N ALA A 221 4.32 26.39 -34.12
CA ALA A 221 3.37 27.50 -34.03
C ALA A 221 4.08 28.86 -33.92
N ALA A 222 5.18 28.94 -33.18
CA ALA A 222 6.00 30.14 -33.07
C ALA A 222 6.65 30.51 -34.42
N GLU A 223 7.25 29.53 -35.12
CA GLU A 223 7.81 29.68 -36.46
C GLU A 223 6.76 30.21 -37.45
N LEU A 224 5.57 29.61 -37.48
CA LEU A 224 4.49 30.02 -38.38
C LEU A 224 4.02 31.47 -38.08
N LYS A 225 3.98 31.85 -36.81
CA LYS A 225 3.61 33.20 -36.37
C LYS A 225 4.67 34.24 -36.75
N ILE A 226 5.96 33.88 -36.66
CA ILE A 226 7.07 34.73 -37.11
C ILE A 226 7.01 34.90 -38.64
N GLN A 227 6.82 33.82 -39.40
CA GLN A 227 6.65 33.90 -40.85
C GLN A 227 5.45 34.76 -41.25
N ALA A 228 4.29 34.58 -40.60
CA ALA A 228 3.11 35.39 -40.85
C ALA A 228 3.34 36.88 -40.53
N MET A 229 4.11 37.19 -39.49
CA MET A 229 4.47 38.57 -39.12
C MET A 229 5.47 39.18 -40.11
N MET A 230 6.39 38.39 -40.68
CA MET A 230 7.27 38.83 -41.77
C MET A 230 6.56 39.01 -43.12
N LEU A 231 5.46 38.27 -43.34
CA LEU A 231 4.64 38.35 -44.55
C LEU A 231 3.50 39.38 -44.47
N SER A 232 3.24 39.96 -43.29
CA SER A 232 2.34 41.09 -43.12
C SER A 232 2.92 42.30 -43.84
N PRO A 233 2.30 42.79 -44.94
CA PRO A 233 2.76 44.02 -45.55
C PRO A 233 2.54 45.14 -44.53
N THR A 234 3.59 45.90 -44.25
CA THR A 234 3.46 47.24 -43.65
C THR A 234 2.59 48.08 -44.57
N VAL A 235 1.27 48.07 -44.34
CA VAL A 235 0.34 48.99 -44.99
C VAL A 235 0.49 50.32 -44.28
N SER A 236 1.38 51.15 -44.83
CA SER A 236 1.41 52.61 -44.69
C SER A 236 0.58 53.23 -45.81
#